data_AF-A0A816HVA2-F1
#
_entry.id   AF-A0A816HVA2-F1
#
_cell.length_a   1.000
_cell.length_b   1.000
_cell.length_c   1.000
_cell.angle_alpha   90.00
_cell.angle_beta   90.00
_cell.angle_gamma   90.00
#
_symmetry.space_group_name_H-M   'P 1'
#
loop_
_entity.id
_entity.type
_entity.pdbx_description
1 polymer ?
#
loop_
_entity_poly.entity_id
_entity_poly.type
_entity_poly.pdbx_seq_one_letter_code
_entity_poly.pdbx_strand_id
1 'polypeptide(L)'
;MATSTTTDLKGSVERGQAMLETFIGKFIDFPKIIIAFVNGPAVGISVSTLGLLDGVYASSSATFSLPFTRTAQSAEGCSSLIFPSLMGSLHAKDVLLFDRKLTAEQAEQRGLVTRVINEKNF
;
A
#
# COMPACT_ATOMS: atom_id res chain seq x y z
N MET A 1 34.61 -31.23 4.48
CA MET A 1 34.48 -30.09 3.54
C MET A 1 33.04 -29.61 3.58
N ALA A 2 32.67 -28.76 4.53
CA ALA A 2 31.31 -28.24 4.66
C ALA A 2 31.36 -26.79 5.14
N THR A 3 31.57 -25.86 4.21
CA THR A 3 31.46 -24.41 4.46
C THR A 3 31.28 -23.67 3.13
N SER A 4 30.04 -23.32 2.77
CA SER A 4 29.68 -22.07 2.05
C SER A 4 28.23 -22.11 1.55
N THR A 5 27.27 -21.90 2.43
CA THR A 5 25.94 -21.41 2.03
C THR A 5 25.34 -20.57 3.16
N THR A 6 26.16 -19.71 3.75
CA THR A 6 25.62 -18.56 4.48
C THR A 6 25.20 -17.55 3.41
N THR A 7 23.95 -17.63 2.98
CA THR A 7 23.32 -16.66 2.08
C THR A 7 23.66 -15.25 2.55
N ASP A 8 24.19 -14.41 1.66
CA ASP A 8 24.46 -13.00 1.91
C ASP A 8 23.15 -12.25 2.20
N LEU A 9 22.74 -12.33 3.47
CA LEU A 9 21.49 -11.76 3.96
C LEU A 9 21.55 -10.23 3.91
N LYS A 10 22.70 -9.66 4.28
CA LYS A 10 22.90 -8.21 4.29
C LYS A 10 22.76 -7.63 2.88
N GLY A 11 23.48 -8.16 1.90
CA GLY A 11 23.36 -7.68 0.52
C GLY A 11 21.97 -7.93 -0.07
N SER A 12 21.26 -8.97 0.37
CA SER A 12 19.86 -9.20 -0.06
C SER A 12 18.90 -8.13 0.49
N VAL A 13 19.06 -7.73 1.75
CA VAL A 13 18.28 -6.64 2.37
C VAL A 13 18.55 -5.32 1.67
N GLU A 14 19.83 -4.98 1.43
CA GLU A 14 20.22 -3.73 0.77
C GLU A 14 19.66 -3.63 -0.66
N ARG A 15 19.68 -4.73 -1.42
CA ARG A 15 19.07 -4.78 -2.75
C ARG A 15 17.54 -4.62 -2.70
N GLY A 16 16.88 -5.25 -1.73
CA GLY A 16 15.44 -5.13 -1.54
C GLY A 16 15.04 -3.69 -1.20
N GLN A 17 15.77 -3.05 -0.29
CA GLN A 17 15.55 -1.65 0.06
C GLN A 17 15.73 -0.73 -1.15
N ALA A 18 16.84 -0.86 -1.89
CA ALA A 18 17.10 -0.03 -3.07
C ALA A 18 16.03 -0.22 -4.17
N MET A 19 15.53 -1.45 -4.34
CA MET A 19 14.45 -1.75 -5.27
C MET A 19 13.15 -1.04 -4.86
N LEU A 20 12.79 -1.12 -3.58
CA LEU A 20 11.59 -0.47 -3.05
C LEU A 20 11.68 1.05 -3.14
N GLU A 21 12.81 1.64 -2.75
CA GLU A 21 13.07 3.08 -2.86
C GLU A 21 12.95 3.56 -4.31
N THR A 22 13.57 2.83 -5.24
CA THR A 22 13.47 3.15 -6.67
C THR A 22 12.02 3.06 -7.15
N PHE A 23 11.30 2.00 -6.79
CA PHE A 23 9.91 1.79 -7.18
C PHE A 23 9.00 2.92 -6.67
N ILE A 24 9.07 3.26 -5.38
CA ILE A 24 8.26 4.32 -4.78
C ILE A 24 8.64 5.70 -5.32
N GLY A 25 9.94 5.96 -5.51
CA GLY A 25 10.41 7.20 -6.12
C GLY A 25 9.82 7.45 -7.52
N LYS A 26 9.53 6.39 -8.29
CA LYS A 26 8.87 6.56 -9.60
C LYS A 26 7.44 7.06 -9.51
N PHE A 27 6.71 6.84 -8.43
CA PHE A 27 5.38 7.43 -8.24
C PHE A 27 5.49 8.87 -7.78
N ILE A 28 6.41 9.16 -6.84
CA ILE A 28 6.60 10.50 -6.26
C ILE A 28 7.08 11.50 -7.32
N ASP A 29 8.06 11.12 -8.14
CA ASP A 29 8.68 12.02 -9.12
C ASP A 29 7.96 12.02 -10.49
N PHE A 30 6.83 11.32 -10.61
CA PHE A 30 6.16 11.19 -11.91
C PHE A 30 5.53 12.52 -12.33
N PRO A 31 5.83 13.05 -13.54
CA PRO A 31 5.42 14.40 -13.91
C PRO A 31 3.98 14.51 -14.45
N LYS A 32 3.18 13.44 -14.33
CA LYS A 32 1.82 13.36 -14.87
C LYS A 32 0.88 12.77 -13.83
N ILE A 33 -0.41 13.00 -14.03
CA ILE A 33 -1.47 12.44 -13.18
C ILE A 33 -1.51 10.91 -13.28
N ILE A 34 -1.50 10.23 -12.14
CA ILE A 34 -1.66 8.78 -11.99
C ILE A 34 -2.99 8.50 -11.30
N ILE A 35 -3.86 7.75 -11.98
CA ILE A 35 -5.15 7.30 -11.46
C ILE A 35 -5.16 5.78 -11.36
N ALA A 36 -5.58 5.24 -10.21
CA ALA A 36 -5.80 3.81 -10.03
C ALA A 36 -7.29 3.44 -10.15
N PHE A 37 -7.55 2.30 -10.77
CA PHE A 37 -8.83 1.60 -10.76
C PHE A 37 -8.64 0.23 -10.09
N VAL A 38 -9.28 0.02 -8.95
CA VAL A 38 -9.15 -1.19 -8.12
C VAL A 38 -10.43 -2.01 -8.19
N ASN A 39 -10.39 -3.12 -8.93
CA ASN A 39 -11.57 -3.96 -9.19
C ASN A 39 -11.82 -5.05 -8.13
N GLY A 40 -10.98 -5.16 -7.10
CA GLY A 40 -11.06 -6.33 -6.22
C GLY A 40 -10.12 -6.25 -5.03
N PRO A 41 -9.75 -7.39 -4.43
CA PRO A 41 -8.83 -7.41 -3.31
C PRO A 41 -7.46 -6.84 -3.69
N ALA A 42 -7.07 -5.74 -3.04
CA ALA A 42 -5.76 -5.13 -3.08
C ALA A 42 -5.04 -5.38 -1.74
N VAL A 43 -3.76 -5.79 -1.81
CA VAL A 43 -2.99 -6.22 -0.64
C VAL A 43 -1.55 -5.71 -0.69
N GLY A 44 -1.01 -5.27 0.45
CA GLY A 44 0.42 -4.94 0.61
C GLY A 44 0.85 -3.71 -0.17
N ILE A 45 1.99 -3.79 -0.86
CA ILE A 45 2.61 -2.68 -1.60
C ILE A 45 1.61 -1.96 -2.53
N SER A 46 0.70 -2.71 -3.16
CA SER A 46 -0.35 -2.16 -4.01
C SER A 46 -1.22 -1.14 -3.28
N VAL A 47 -1.64 -1.43 -2.04
CA VAL A 47 -2.45 -0.54 -1.20
C VAL A 47 -1.63 0.60 -0.64
N SER A 48 -0.40 0.33 -0.19
CA SER A 48 0.45 1.39 0.40
C SER A 48 0.80 2.46 -0.63
N THR A 49 0.96 2.07 -1.90
CA THR A 49 1.26 3.00 -3.00
C THR A 49 0.06 3.88 -3.34
N LEU A 50 -1.19 3.42 -3.14
CA LEU A 50 -2.40 4.19 -3.48
C LEU A 50 -2.43 5.61 -2.89
N GLY A 51 -1.84 5.80 -1.71
CA GLY A 51 -1.77 7.12 -1.09
C GLY A 51 -0.89 8.13 -1.84
N LEU A 52 -0.04 7.68 -2.77
CA LEU A 52 0.83 8.52 -3.59
C LEU A 52 0.21 8.91 -4.93
N LEU A 53 -0.98 8.39 -5.26
CA LEU A 53 -1.64 8.63 -6.54
C LEU A 53 -2.55 9.86 -6.45
N ASP A 54 -2.82 10.47 -7.59
CA ASP A 54 -3.69 11.63 -7.69
C ASP A 54 -5.18 11.29 -7.57
N GLY A 55 -5.53 10.02 -7.79
CA GLY A 55 -6.91 9.55 -7.64
C GLY A 55 -7.01 8.03 -7.63
N VAL A 56 -7.96 7.54 -6.83
CA VAL A 56 -8.18 6.11 -6.64
C VAL A 56 -9.68 5.83 -6.76
N TYR A 57 -10.05 5.03 -7.75
CA TYR A 57 -11.41 4.57 -7.97
C TYR A 57 -11.47 3.09 -7.66
N ALA A 58 -12.52 2.65 -6.98
CA ALA A 58 -12.64 1.27 -6.54
C ALA A 58 -14.01 0.71 -6.90
N SER A 59 -14.07 -0.57 -7.27
CA SER A 59 -15.34 -1.27 -7.34
C SER A 59 -15.92 -1.38 -5.93
N SER A 60 -17.25 -1.39 -5.81
CA SER A 60 -17.96 -1.71 -4.57
C SER A 60 -17.55 -3.06 -3.96
N SER A 61 -17.01 -4.00 -4.73
CA SER A 61 -16.51 -5.28 -4.22
C SER A 61 -15.04 -5.26 -3.78
N ALA A 62 -14.33 -4.14 -4.00
CA ALA A 62 -12.92 -4.02 -3.69
C ALA A 62 -12.66 -4.05 -2.18
N THR A 63 -11.49 -4.58 -1.80
CA THR A 63 -11.05 -4.58 -0.41
C THR A 63 -9.58 -4.24 -0.32
N PHE A 64 -9.17 -3.63 0.79
CA PHE A 64 -7.82 -3.09 0.96
C PHE A 64 -7.23 -3.57 2.28
N SER A 65 -6.04 -4.17 2.25
CA SER A 65 -5.37 -4.62 3.47
C SER A 65 -3.85 -4.51 3.38
N LEU A 66 -3.22 -4.15 4.50
CA LEU A 66 -1.76 -4.08 4.66
C LEU A 66 -1.32 -5.08 5.73
N PRO A 67 -0.95 -6.33 5.37
CA PRO A 67 -0.64 -7.38 6.35
C PRO A 67 0.80 -7.26 6.90
N PHE A 68 1.22 -6.04 7.26
CA PHE A 68 2.58 -5.77 7.71
C PHE A 68 2.89 -6.50 9.01
N THR A 69 2.01 -6.42 10.00
CA THR A 69 2.26 -7.07 11.30
C THR A 69 2.19 -8.59 11.20
N ARG A 70 1.26 -9.12 10.40
CA ARG A 70 1.17 -10.57 10.11
C ARG A 70 2.39 -11.12 9.40
N THR A 71 3.12 -10.31 8.65
CA THR A 71 4.35 -10.70 7.95
C THR A 71 5.63 -10.26 8.67
N ALA A 72 5.51 -9.68 9.87
CA ALA A 72 6.61 -9.11 10.64
C ALA A 72 7.42 -8.05 9.87
N GLN A 73 6.74 -7.28 9.01
CA GLN A 73 7.30 -6.17 8.26
C GLN A 73 6.93 -4.84 8.91
N SER A 74 7.81 -3.85 8.79
CA SER A 74 7.43 -2.45 9.04
C SER A 74 6.61 -1.90 7.88
N ALA A 75 5.90 -0.80 8.12
CA ALA A 75 5.19 -0.11 7.05
C ALA A 75 6.15 0.38 5.95
N GLU A 76 5.76 0.20 4.70
CA GLU A 76 6.48 0.62 3.49
C GLU A 76 5.64 1.58 2.62
N GLY A 77 6.15 1.96 1.45
CA GLY A 77 5.42 2.75 0.46
C GLY A 77 5.01 4.14 0.94
N CYS A 78 5.79 4.73 1.86
CA CYS A 78 5.47 5.99 2.54
C CYS A 78 4.15 5.97 3.34
N SER A 79 3.53 4.80 3.54
CA SER A 79 2.19 4.68 4.13
C SER A 79 2.11 5.20 5.56
N SER A 80 3.17 5.05 6.37
CA SER A 80 3.25 5.58 7.73
C SER A 80 3.24 7.12 7.80
N LEU A 81 3.61 7.80 6.72
CA LEU A 81 3.58 9.26 6.59
C LEU A 81 2.27 9.74 5.95
N ILE A 82 1.85 9.08 4.87
CA ILE A 82 0.74 9.54 4.04
C ILE A 82 -0.61 9.17 4.64
N PHE A 83 -0.78 7.96 5.17
CA PHE A 83 -2.09 7.49 5.63
C PHE A 83 -2.64 8.35 6.79
N PRO A 84 -1.85 8.77 7.80
CA PRO A 84 -2.35 9.69 8.82
C PRO A 84 -2.91 10.99 8.26
N SER A 85 -2.37 11.48 7.14
CA SER A 85 -2.85 12.70 6.46
C SER A 85 -4.13 12.46 5.65
N LEU A 86 -4.32 11.26 5.10
CA LEU A 86 -5.51 10.89 4.34
C LEU A 86 -6.71 10.53 5.25
N MET A 87 -6.48 9.67 6.24
CA MET A 87 -7.55 9.05 7.05
C MET A 87 -7.54 9.44 8.54
N GLY A 88 -6.60 10.26 8.97
CA GLY A 88 -6.38 10.58 10.38
C GLY A 88 -5.58 9.50 11.13
N SER A 89 -4.98 9.90 12.26
CA SER A 89 -4.01 9.07 12.99
C SER A 89 -4.60 7.74 13.50
N LEU A 90 -5.84 7.74 14.00
CA LEU A 90 -6.45 6.54 14.58
C LEU A 90 -6.76 5.49 13.51
N HIS A 91 -7.33 5.89 12.38
CA HIS A 91 -7.61 4.97 11.27
C HIS A 91 -6.32 4.48 10.61
N ALA A 92 -5.29 5.33 10.50
CA ALA A 92 -4.01 4.91 9.98
C ALA A 92 -3.37 3.83 10.88
N LYS A 93 -3.41 3.99 12.21
CA LYS A 93 -2.93 2.97 13.16
C LYS A 93 -3.72 1.67 13.07
N ASP A 94 -5.04 1.74 12.94
CA ASP A 94 -5.91 0.57 12.75
C ASP A 94 -5.49 -0.27 11.53
N VAL A 95 -5.21 0.38 10.40
CA VAL A 95 -4.78 -0.32 9.18
C VAL A 95 -3.32 -0.76 9.22
N LEU A 96 -2.41 0.06 9.73
CA LEU A 96 -0.96 -0.18 9.68
C LEU A 96 -0.43 -1.08 10.82
N LEU A 97 -1.02 -1.02 12.01
CA LEU A 97 -0.55 -1.73 13.21
C LEU A 97 -1.44 -2.92 13.58
N PHE A 98 -2.68 -2.95 13.12
CA PHE A 98 -3.64 -4.01 13.45
C PHE A 98 -4.16 -4.74 12.19
N ASP A 99 -3.50 -4.54 11.06
CA ASP A 99 -3.79 -5.17 9.76
C ASP A 99 -5.28 -5.10 9.37
N ARG A 100 -5.97 -4.01 9.74
CA ARG A 100 -7.39 -3.86 9.46
C ARG A 100 -7.65 -3.89 7.96
N LYS A 101 -8.46 -4.86 7.53
CA LYS A 101 -9.01 -4.89 6.17
C LYS A 101 -10.16 -3.89 6.04
N LEU A 102 -10.08 -3.05 5.02
CA LEU A 102 -11.12 -2.08 4.65
C LEU A 102 -11.99 -2.63 3.51
N THR A 103 -13.29 -2.34 3.57
CA THR A 103 -14.17 -2.40 2.40
C THR A 103 -13.95 -1.17 1.51
N ALA A 104 -14.47 -1.20 0.28
CA ALA A 104 -14.44 -0.06 -0.61
C ALA A 104 -15.08 1.20 0.02
N GLU A 105 -16.24 1.05 0.66
CA GLU A 105 -16.95 2.17 1.31
C GLU A 105 -16.14 2.74 2.48
N GLN A 106 -15.51 1.88 3.28
CA GLN A 106 -14.66 2.33 4.38
C GLN A 106 -13.42 3.05 3.85
N ALA A 107 -12.82 2.58 2.77
CA ALA A 107 -11.66 3.21 2.16
C ALA A 107 -12.01 4.58 1.58
N GLU A 108 -13.20 4.75 0.99
CA GLU A 108 -13.71 6.03 0.51
C GLU A 108 -14.02 7.00 1.65
N GLN A 109 -14.74 6.56 2.68
CA GLN A 109 -15.03 7.37 3.87
C GLN A 109 -13.77 7.84 4.60
N ARG A 110 -12.71 7.03 4.54
CA ARG A 110 -11.41 7.32 5.15
C ARG A 110 -10.47 8.09 4.21
N GLY A 111 -10.87 8.42 2.98
CA GLY A 111 -10.06 9.21 2.06
C GLY A 111 -8.92 8.46 1.38
N LEU A 112 -8.83 7.13 1.50
CA LEU A 112 -7.87 6.31 0.73
C LEU A 112 -8.36 6.09 -0.71
N VAL A 113 -9.68 6.05 -0.90
CA VAL A 113 -10.35 5.93 -2.20
C VAL A 113 -11.05 7.24 -2.50
N THR A 114 -10.85 7.79 -3.70
CA THR A 114 -11.53 9.01 -4.17
C THR A 114 -13.01 8.77 -4.41
N ARG A 115 -13.35 7.62 -5.04
CA ARG A 115 -14.74 7.24 -5.26
C ARG A 115 -14.96 5.75 -5.43
N VAL A 116 -16.02 5.22 -4.83
CA VAL A 116 -16.52 3.88 -5.12
C VAL A 116 -17.50 3.92 -6.30
N ILE A 117 -17.32 2.98 -7.22
CA ILE A 117 -18.16 2.78 -8.39
C ILE A 117 -18.87 1.44 -8.22
N ASN A 118 -20.17 1.41 -8.55
CA ASN A 118 -20.95 0.18 -8.50
C ASN A 118 -20.36 -0.88 -9.45
N GLU A 119 -20.23 -2.12 -8.99
CA GLU A 119 -19.68 -3.26 -9.75
C GLU A 119 -20.19 -3.36 -11.19
N LYS A 120 -21.49 -3.12 -11.43
CA LYS A 120 -22.07 -3.22 -12.78
C LYS A 120 -21.54 -2.19 -13.79
N ASN A 121 -20.97 -1.10 -13.28
CA ASN A 121 -20.47 0.04 -14.03
C ASN A 121 -18.96 0.25 -13.83
N PHE A 122 -18.27 -0.69 -13.19
CA PHE A 122 -16.82 -0.63 -12.97
C PHE A 122 -16.07 -1.00 -14.25
#